data_AF-A0A661P574-F1
#
_entry.id   AF-A0A661P574-F1
#
_cell.length_a   1.000
_cell.length_b   1.000
_cell.length_c   1.000
_cell.angle_alpha   90.00
_cell.angle_beta   90.00
_cell.angle_gamma   90.00
#
_symmetry.space_group_name_H-M   'P 1'
#
loop_
_entity.id
_entity.type
_entity.pdbx_description
1 polymer ?
#
loop_
_entity_poly.entity_id
_entity_poly.type
_entity_poly.pdbx_seq_one_letter_code
_entity_poly.pdbx_strand_id
1 'polypeptide(L)'
;FNIVEEGMQIREDLTVIMVAPKSPGSEVRAEYLRGFGVPTLIAVHGENDPNGDGLDIAKAYCCGTGGDKAGVLMSSFVAEVKSDLMGEQTILCGVLQTGSILFYNKMVASGIESGYASKLVQYGWETVTEALKHGGVTNMMDRLSNPAKIIAFELAEELKEIMGPLFQKHMDDILSGEFSKTMMKDWANNDADLLRWREETNNEPFEQSEAQAADIPEQEYFDNGILMIAMVKAGVEMAFDTMVAAGIKEESAYYESLHETPLIANVIAKKKLYEMNKVISDTAEYGCYLFAHDCVPLLKNFMDQVDTAVIGKGLELKDTGVDNQLLVEVNAEIRNTLVEEVGEVLRETMEGMKAIV
;
A
#
# COMPACT_ATOMS: atom_id res chain seq x y z
N PHE A 1 -7.60 -16.95 2.34
CA PHE A 1 -8.39 -17.20 1.12
C PHE A 1 -9.20 -18.51 1.13
N ASN A 2 -8.60 -19.71 1.11
CA ASN A 2 -9.32 -20.99 0.89
C ASN A 2 -10.52 -21.26 1.82
N ILE A 3 -10.41 -20.93 3.10
CA ILE A 3 -11.50 -21.13 4.06
C ILE A 3 -12.68 -20.18 3.79
N VAL A 4 -12.41 -18.95 3.35
CA VAL A 4 -13.41 -17.88 3.23
C VAL A 4 -13.97 -17.78 1.81
N GLU A 5 -13.10 -17.66 0.80
CA GLU A 5 -13.52 -17.43 -0.59
C GLU A 5 -13.87 -18.73 -1.31
N GLU A 6 -13.06 -19.77 -1.16
CA GLU A 6 -13.35 -21.07 -1.79
C GLU A 6 -14.39 -21.88 -0.99
N GLY A 7 -14.60 -21.54 0.29
CA GLY A 7 -15.48 -22.29 1.19
C GLY A 7 -14.99 -23.72 1.47
N MET A 8 -13.66 -23.92 1.51
CA MET A 8 -13.05 -25.24 1.67
C MET A 8 -13.54 -25.93 2.94
N GLN A 9 -14.13 -27.11 2.77
CA GLN A 9 -14.62 -27.91 3.89
C GLN A 9 -13.48 -28.70 4.52
N ILE A 10 -13.21 -28.44 5.80
CA ILE A 10 -12.18 -29.13 6.58
C ILE A 10 -12.84 -30.20 7.46
N ARG A 11 -12.17 -31.35 7.60
CA ARG A 11 -12.64 -32.41 8.50
C ARG A 11 -12.85 -31.87 9.92
N GLU A 12 -13.98 -32.24 10.52
CA GLU A 12 -14.42 -31.75 11.84
C GLU A 12 -13.45 -32.08 12.99
N ASP A 13 -12.61 -33.10 12.83
CA ASP A 13 -11.63 -33.51 13.85
C ASP A 13 -10.32 -32.70 13.85
N LEU A 14 -10.16 -31.75 12.92
CA LEU A 14 -8.98 -30.91 12.81
C LEU A 14 -9.23 -29.51 13.39
N THR A 15 -8.27 -29.01 14.18
CA THR A 15 -8.20 -27.59 14.57
C THR A 15 -7.62 -26.77 13.42
N VAL A 16 -8.25 -25.66 13.05
CA VAL A 16 -7.82 -24.76 11.97
C VAL A 16 -7.51 -23.38 12.53
N ILE A 17 -6.27 -22.94 12.29
CA ILE A 17 -5.74 -21.66 12.77
C ILE A 17 -5.14 -20.86 11.63
N MET A 18 -4.92 -19.57 11.87
CA MET A 18 -4.18 -18.68 10.99
C MET A 18 -3.16 -17.87 11.77
N VAL A 19 -1.98 -17.71 11.16
CA VAL A 19 -0.92 -16.80 11.59
C VAL A 19 -0.46 -16.08 10.32
N ALA A 20 -0.82 -14.80 10.20
CA ALA A 20 -0.66 -14.00 9.00
C ALA A 20 0.27 -12.81 9.28
N PRO A 21 1.59 -12.94 9.00
CA PRO A 21 2.54 -11.83 9.08
C PRO A 21 2.19 -10.75 8.06
N LYS A 22 2.22 -9.47 8.47
CA LYS A 22 1.91 -8.30 7.63
C LYS A 22 3.17 -7.75 6.97
N SER A 23 3.76 -8.62 6.15
CA SER A 23 5.03 -8.38 5.48
C SER A 23 5.35 -9.47 4.45
N PRO A 24 6.12 -9.17 3.38
CA PRO A 24 6.74 -10.19 2.53
C PRO A 24 7.61 -11.16 3.33
N GLY A 25 7.67 -12.42 2.89
CA GLY A 25 8.38 -13.49 3.62
C GLY A 25 9.89 -13.26 3.80
N SER A 26 10.54 -12.53 2.90
CA SER A 26 11.96 -12.14 3.06
C SER A 26 12.19 -11.25 4.27
N GLU A 27 11.28 -10.32 4.53
CA GLU A 27 11.36 -9.36 5.63
C GLU A 27 10.99 -10.01 6.97
N VAL A 28 10.01 -10.92 7.00
CA VAL A 28 9.75 -11.79 8.16
C VAL A 28 11.05 -12.44 8.64
N ARG A 29 11.84 -12.98 7.69
CA ARG A 29 13.13 -13.60 8.01
C ARG A 29 14.19 -12.58 8.45
N ALA A 30 14.29 -11.44 7.77
CA ALA A 30 15.28 -10.42 8.07
C ALA A 30 15.08 -9.80 9.47
N GLU A 31 13.84 -9.54 9.86
CA GLU A 31 13.48 -9.04 11.19
C GLU A 31 13.67 -10.09 12.29
N TYR A 32 13.29 -11.35 12.01
CA TYR A 32 13.51 -12.45 12.95
C TYR A 32 15.00 -12.63 13.28
N LEU A 33 15.87 -12.58 12.27
CA LEU A 33 17.32 -12.77 12.44
C LEU A 33 18.00 -11.68 13.27
N ARG A 34 17.48 -10.45 13.25
CA ARG A 34 17.98 -9.34 14.08
C ARG A 34 17.36 -9.31 15.48
N GLY A 35 16.59 -10.34 15.82
CA GLY A 35 15.98 -10.52 17.13
C GLY A 35 14.62 -9.84 17.30
N PHE A 36 14.05 -9.27 16.23
CA PHE A 36 12.73 -8.64 16.19
C PHE A 36 11.70 -9.56 15.49
N GLY A 37 10.65 -9.00 14.90
CA GLY A 37 9.65 -9.70 14.10
C GLY A 37 8.85 -8.72 13.23
N VAL A 38 7.73 -9.18 12.68
CA VAL A 38 6.79 -8.32 11.94
C VAL A 38 5.42 -8.40 12.58
N PRO A 39 4.61 -7.34 12.54
CA PRO A 39 3.25 -7.40 13.05
C PRO A 39 2.49 -8.56 12.42
N THR A 40 1.73 -9.27 13.23
CA THR A 40 1.13 -10.54 12.82
C THR A 40 -0.31 -10.63 13.31
N LEU A 41 -1.21 -11.03 12.42
CA LEU A 41 -2.57 -11.35 12.77
C LEU A 41 -2.68 -12.83 13.10
N ILE A 42 -3.45 -13.17 14.14
CA ILE A 42 -3.82 -14.56 14.44
C ILE A 42 -5.33 -14.75 14.46
N ALA A 43 -5.78 -15.95 14.08
CA ALA A 43 -7.18 -16.33 14.14
C ALA A 43 -7.36 -17.84 14.37
N VAL A 44 -8.55 -18.21 14.84
CA VAL A 44 -9.02 -19.59 14.93
C VAL A 44 -10.32 -19.69 14.12
N HIS A 45 -10.47 -20.72 13.30
CA HIS A 45 -11.69 -20.92 12.53
C HIS A 45 -12.81 -21.40 13.45
N GLY A 46 -13.92 -20.67 13.51
CA GLY A 46 -14.98 -20.93 14.49
C GLY A 46 -15.63 -22.32 14.40
N GLU A 47 -15.65 -22.92 13.21
CA GLU A 47 -16.22 -24.25 13.00
C GLU A 47 -15.22 -25.39 13.22
N ASN A 48 -13.92 -25.09 13.38
CA ASN A 48 -12.85 -26.08 13.46
C ASN A 48 -11.90 -25.80 14.63
N ASP A 49 -12.41 -25.97 15.85
CA ASP A 49 -11.60 -26.00 17.08
C ASP A 49 -12.14 -27.08 18.05
N PRO A 50 -12.13 -28.37 17.66
CA PRO A 50 -12.77 -29.44 18.43
C PRO A 50 -12.11 -29.67 19.81
N ASN A 51 -10.84 -29.31 19.95
CA ASN A 51 -10.08 -29.48 21.19
C ASN A 51 -10.07 -28.21 22.07
N GLY A 52 -10.48 -27.06 21.53
CA GLY A 52 -10.43 -25.77 22.22
C GLY A 52 -9.02 -25.24 22.45
N ASP A 53 -8.04 -25.73 21.69
CA ASP A 53 -6.61 -25.39 21.80
C ASP A 53 -6.10 -24.51 20.67
N GLY A 54 -6.97 -24.15 19.70
CA GLY A 54 -6.57 -23.41 18.50
C GLY A 54 -5.86 -22.08 18.81
N LEU A 55 -6.33 -21.33 19.81
CA LEU A 55 -5.70 -20.04 20.14
C LEU A 55 -4.29 -20.21 20.73
N ASP A 56 -4.08 -21.25 21.54
CA ASP A 56 -2.76 -21.53 22.11
C ASP A 56 -1.78 -21.97 21.02
N ILE A 57 -2.24 -22.77 20.06
CA ILE A 57 -1.44 -23.17 18.89
C ILE A 57 -1.10 -21.93 18.05
N ALA A 58 -2.07 -21.06 17.75
CA ALA A 58 -1.85 -19.87 16.94
C ALA A 58 -0.86 -18.90 17.59
N LYS A 59 -0.97 -18.68 18.91
CA LYS A 59 -0.02 -17.87 19.68
C LYS A 59 1.38 -18.49 19.68
N ALA A 60 1.49 -19.79 19.94
CA ALA A 60 2.78 -20.47 19.95
C ALA A 60 3.47 -20.40 18.58
N TYR A 61 2.72 -20.56 17.50
CA TYR A 61 3.26 -20.42 16.15
C TYR A 61 3.69 -18.97 15.87
N CYS A 62 2.87 -17.98 16.22
CA CYS A 62 3.22 -16.56 16.09
C CYS A 62 4.51 -16.19 16.87
N CYS A 63 4.67 -16.70 18.10
CA CYS A 63 5.93 -16.53 18.84
C CYS A 63 7.11 -17.23 18.13
N GLY A 64 6.87 -18.41 17.55
CA GLY A 64 7.86 -19.16 16.80
C GLY A 64 8.37 -18.43 15.54
N THR A 65 7.57 -17.54 14.96
CA THR A 65 7.95 -16.66 13.85
C THR A 65 8.41 -15.27 14.30
N GLY A 66 8.38 -14.98 15.60
CA GLY A 66 8.80 -13.70 16.18
C GLY A 66 7.76 -12.58 16.12
N GLY A 67 6.54 -12.85 15.64
CA GLY A 67 5.49 -11.83 15.51
C GLY A 67 5.07 -11.21 16.85
N ASP A 68 5.23 -11.95 17.95
CA ASP A 68 4.99 -11.48 19.31
C ASP A 68 5.82 -10.25 19.71
N LYS A 69 6.96 -10.05 19.05
CA LYS A 69 7.88 -8.94 19.32
C LYS A 69 7.50 -7.64 18.61
N ALA A 70 6.66 -7.73 17.58
CA ALA A 70 6.27 -6.59 16.74
C ALA A 70 4.78 -6.23 16.88
N GLY A 71 4.02 -6.98 17.69
CA GLY A 71 2.59 -6.76 17.90
C GLY A 71 1.75 -7.85 17.24
N VAL A 72 0.75 -8.33 17.99
CA VAL A 72 -0.13 -9.41 17.53
C VAL A 72 -1.58 -8.99 17.69
N LEU A 73 -2.33 -9.06 16.58
CA LEU A 73 -3.76 -8.78 16.58
C LEU A 73 -4.57 -10.07 16.55
N MET A 74 -5.53 -10.17 17.47
CA MET A 74 -6.56 -11.19 17.40
C MET A 74 -7.64 -10.78 16.40
N SER A 75 -7.82 -11.58 15.36
CA SER A 75 -8.79 -11.33 14.29
C SER A 75 -9.62 -12.58 13.98
N SER A 76 -10.17 -12.64 12.76
CA SER A 76 -10.89 -13.78 12.22
C SER A 76 -10.44 -14.04 10.78
N PHE A 77 -10.69 -15.26 10.29
CA PHE A 77 -10.45 -15.60 8.89
C PHE A 77 -11.14 -14.63 7.92
N VAL A 78 -12.39 -14.26 8.20
CA VAL A 78 -13.15 -13.36 7.33
C VAL A 78 -12.54 -11.96 7.34
N ALA A 79 -12.27 -11.41 8.53
CA ALA A 79 -11.73 -10.06 8.63
C ALA A 79 -10.38 -9.93 7.90
N GLU A 80 -9.46 -10.87 8.14
CA GLU A 80 -8.15 -10.87 7.47
C GLU A 80 -8.29 -10.97 5.95
N VAL A 81 -9.04 -11.95 5.44
CA VAL A 81 -9.16 -12.14 3.99
C VAL A 81 -9.75 -10.91 3.32
N LYS A 82 -10.77 -10.28 3.91
CA LYS A 82 -11.41 -9.11 3.28
C LYS A 82 -10.56 -7.86 3.35
N SER A 83 -9.79 -7.67 4.43
CA SER A 83 -8.90 -6.51 4.58
C SER A 83 -7.63 -6.65 3.73
N ASP A 84 -7.01 -7.82 3.75
CA ASP A 84 -5.81 -8.16 2.98
C ASP A 84 -6.05 -7.95 1.47
N LEU A 85 -7.14 -8.52 0.94
CA LEU A 85 -7.55 -8.35 -0.46
C LEU A 85 -7.77 -6.88 -0.85
N MET A 86 -8.33 -6.06 0.05
CA MET A 86 -8.58 -4.65 -0.22
C MET A 86 -7.28 -3.85 -0.24
N GLY A 87 -6.40 -4.11 0.73
CA GLY A 87 -5.07 -3.52 0.81
C GLY A 87 -4.24 -3.79 -0.44
N GLU A 88 -4.09 -5.07 -0.80
CA GLU A 88 -3.25 -5.51 -1.92
C GLU A 88 -3.77 -5.05 -3.28
N GLN A 89 -5.10 -5.04 -3.48
CA GLN A 89 -5.70 -4.53 -4.72
C GLN A 89 -5.50 -3.03 -4.90
N THR A 90 -5.63 -2.27 -3.81
CA THR A 90 -5.68 -0.81 -3.87
C THR A 90 -4.33 -0.18 -3.51
N ILE A 91 -4.17 0.32 -2.28
CA ILE A 91 -3.02 1.12 -1.89
C ILE A 91 -1.69 0.39 -2.03
N LEU A 92 -1.60 -0.89 -1.66
CA LEU A 92 -0.30 -1.56 -1.58
C LEU A 92 0.30 -1.81 -2.97
N CYS A 93 -0.49 -2.31 -3.93
CA CYS A 93 0.01 -2.65 -5.26
C CYS A 93 -0.61 -1.78 -6.36
N GLY A 94 -1.94 -1.72 -6.46
CA GLY A 94 -2.65 -1.07 -7.57
C GLY A 94 -2.36 0.43 -7.69
N VAL A 95 -2.35 1.16 -6.58
CA VAL A 95 -2.05 2.60 -6.52
C VAL A 95 -0.59 2.86 -6.85
N LEU A 96 0.34 2.09 -6.28
CA LEU A 96 1.78 2.22 -6.55
C LEU A 96 2.12 1.91 -8.02
N GLN A 97 1.50 0.88 -8.60
CA GLN A 97 1.62 0.58 -10.03
C GLN A 97 1.03 1.69 -10.91
N THR A 98 -0.20 2.13 -10.61
CA THR A 98 -0.87 3.21 -11.34
C THR A 98 -0.04 4.50 -11.31
N GLY A 99 0.40 4.92 -10.13
CA GLY A 99 1.24 6.10 -9.96
C GLY A 99 2.56 5.96 -10.70
N SER A 100 3.22 4.80 -10.63
CA SER A 100 4.50 4.58 -11.30
C SER A 100 4.39 4.76 -12.82
N ILE A 101 3.34 4.19 -13.43
CA ILE A 101 3.06 4.32 -14.87
C ILE A 101 2.75 5.77 -15.22
N LEU A 102 1.81 6.40 -14.50
CA LEU A 102 1.35 7.76 -14.81
C LEU A 102 2.45 8.80 -14.62
N PHE A 103 3.22 8.74 -13.53
CA PHE A 103 4.24 9.74 -13.19
C PHE A 103 5.40 9.67 -14.16
N TYR A 104 5.91 8.46 -14.43
CA TYR A 104 6.99 8.28 -15.41
C TYR A 104 6.57 8.80 -16.79
N ASN A 105 5.40 8.37 -17.29
CA ASN A 105 4.92 8.77 -18.60
C ASN A 105 4.69 10.29 -18.68
N LYS A 106 4.11 10.90 -17.63
CA LYS A 106 3.91 12.35 -17.56
C LYS A 106 5.23 13.13 -17.62
N MET A 107 6.22 12.71 -16.83
CA MET A 107 7.53 13.36 -16.79
C MET A 107 8.22 13.31 -18.15
N VAL A 108 8.29 12.11 -18.77
CA VAL A 108 8.90 11.93 -20.09
C VAL A 108 8.17 12.72 -21.17
N ALA A 109 6.83 12.67 -21.19
CA ALA A 109 6.02 13.44 -22.14
C ALA A 109 6.21 14.96 -21.98
N SER A 110 6.56 15.43 -20.78
CA SER A 110 6.83 16.82 -20.46
C SER A 110 8.31 17.23 -20.64
N GLY A 111 9.13 16.36 -21.22
CA GLY A 111 10.52 16.63 -21.58
C GLY A 111 11.53 16.43 -20.44
N ILE A 112 11.14 15.78 -19.35
CA ILE A 112 12.08 15.34 -18.30
C ILE A 112 12.85 14.12 -18.81
N GLU A 113 14.14 14.06 -18.47
CA GLU A 113 15.03 12.98 -18.89
C GLU A 113 14.54 11.63 -18.34
N SER A 114 14.54 10.60 -19.18
CA SER A 114 13.97 9.28 -18.88
C SER A 114 14.68 8.60 -17.72
N GLY A 115 16.01 8.68 -17.64
CA GLY A 115 16.78 8.11 -16.55
C GLY A 115 16.53 8.78 -15.20
N TYR A 116 16.38 10.09 -15.19
CA TYR A 116 15.94 10.85 -14.01
C TYR A 116 14.52 10.45 -13.60
N ALA A 117 13.56 10.48 -14.52
CA ALA A 117 12.16 10.10 -14.25
C ALA A 117 12.06 8.66 -13.72
N SER A 118 12.83 7.73 -14.31
CA SER A 118 12.91 6.34 -13.87
C SER A 118 13.45 6.24 -12.46
N LYS A 119 14.55 6.94 -12.12
CA LYS A 119 15.12 6.89 -10.77
C LYS A 119 14.18 7.53 -9.75
N LEU A 120 13.58 8.67 -10.09
CA LEU A 120 12.64 9.37 -9.21
C LEU A 120 11.45 8.49 -8.86
N VAL A 121 10.82 7.80 -9.82
CA VAL A 121 9.70 6.91 -9.54
C VAL A 121 10.15 5.65 -8.78
N GLN A 122 11.24 5.01 -9.23
CA GLN A 122 11.69 3.74 -8.66
C GLN A 122 12.02 3.87 -7.16
N TYR A 123 12.74 4.92 -6.77
CA TYR A 123 13.20 5.12 -5.39
C TYR A 123 12.37 6.14 -4.59
N GLY A 124 11.50 6.89 -5.27
CA GLY A 124 10.66 7.90 -4.63
C GLY A 124 9.66 7.29 -3.68
N TRP A 125 9.00 6.19 -4.07
CA TRP A 125 8.04 5.50 -3.20
C TRP A 125 8.67 5.08 -1.88
N GLU A 126 9.82 4.40 -1.94
CA GLU A 126 10.59 3.98 -0.75
C GLU A 126 10.97 5.19 0.11
N THR A 127 11.49 6.24 -0.51
CA THR A 127 11.95 7.43 0.22
C THR A 127 10.81 8.15 0.94
N VAL A 128 9.66 8.38 0.28
CA VAL A 128 8.53 9.09 0.90
C VAL A 128 7.80 8.22 1.92
N THR A 129 7.72 6.91 1.67
CA THR A 129 7.05 5.97 2.59
C THR A 129 7.92 5.56 3.79
N GLU A 130 9.24 5.77 3.76
CA GLU A 130 10.04 5.67 4.99
C GLU A 130 9.63 6.76 6.01
N ALA A 131 9.27 7.97 5.55
CA ALA A 131 8.68 8.97 6.43
C ALA A 131 7.28 8.56 6.93
N LEU A 132 6.48 7.93 6.08
CA LEU A 132 5.15 7.37 6.42
C LEU A 132 5.26 6.31 7.52
N LYS A 133 6.22 5.39 7.40
CA LYS A 133 6.50 4.33 8.39
C LYS A 133 6.80 4.90 9.77
N HIS A 134 7.59 5.98 9.83
CA HIS A 134 8.05 6.54 11.11
C HIS A 134 7.01 7.39 11.84
N GLY A 135 6.14 8.09 11.12
CA GLY A 135 5.22 9.03 11.75
C GLY A 135 3.94 9.28 10.99
N GLY A 136 3.50 8.28 10.22
CA GLY A 136 2.25 8.34 9.48
C GLY A 136 2.26 9.33 8.32
N VAL A 137 1.07 9.56 7.78
CA VAL A 137 0.83 10.55 6.73
C VAL A 137 1.28 11.94 7.19
N THR A 138 1.11 12.25 8.49
CA THR A 138 1.57 13.50 9.10
C THR A 138 3.04 13.73 8.86
N ASN A 139 3.91 12.78 9.24
CA ASN A 139 5.34 12.95 9.07
C ASN A 139 5.75 13.01 7.59
N MET A 140 5.14 12.19 6.73
CA MET A 140 5.37 12.25 5.28
C MET A 140 5.05 13.64 4.71
N MET A 141 3.91 14.23 5.10
CA MET A 141 3.50 15.57 4.68
C MET A 141 4.35 16.67 5.33
N ASP A 142 4.82 16.48 6.57
CA ASP A 142 5.68 17.42 7.28
C ASP A 142 7.08 17.56 6.66
N ARG A 143 7.49 16.61 5.81
CA ARG A 143 8.74 16.70 5.01
C ARG A 143 8.65 17.71 3.87
N LEU A 144 7.46 18.15 3.49
CA LEU A 144 7.26 19.15 2.45
C LEU A 144 7.37 20.58 3.01
N SER A 145 7.81 21.52 2.16
CA SER A 145 7.64 22.95 2.45
C SER A 145 6.14 23.30 2.59
N ASN A 146 5.80 24.36 3.33
CA ASN A 146 4.38 24.72 3.53
C ASN A 146 3.59 24.90 2.22
N PRO A 147 4.10 25.58 1.17
CA PRO A 147 3.38 25.66 -0.10
C PRO A 147 3.18 24.28 -0.75
N ALA A 148 4.21 23.43 -0.74
CA ALA A 148 4.13 22.08 -1.30
C ALA A 148 3.17 21.18 -0.53
N LYS A 149 3.12 21.30 0.81
CA LYS A 149 2.20 20.57 1.67
C LYS A 149 0.74 20.90 1.33
N ILE A 150 0.42 22.19 1.16
CA ILE A 150 -0.94 22.63 0.79
C ILE A 150 -1.32 22.05 -0.58
N ILE A 151 -0.42 22.14 -1.57
CA ILE A 151 -0.66 21.58 -2.90
C ILE A 151 -0.83 20.06 -2.84
N ALA A 152 0.04 19.34 -2.11
CA ALA A 152 -0.10 17.89 -1.92
C ALA A 152 -1.43 17.52 -1.26
N PHE A 153 -1.89 18.32 -0.29
CA PHE A 153 -3.17 18.11 0.37
C PHE A 153 -4.34 18.30 -0.61
N GLU A 154 -4.36 19.41 -1.36
CA GLU A 154 -5.40 19.68 -2.36
C GLU A 154 -5.46 18.60 -3.45
N LEU A 155 -4.29 18.19 -3.97
CA LEU A 155 -4.20 17.09 -4.93
C LEU A 155 -4.71 15.76 -4.35
N ALA A 156 -4.43 15.48 -3.07
CA ALA A 156 -4.92 14.27 -2.43
C ALA A 156 -6.44 14.28 -2.30
N GLU A 157 -7.05 15.41 -1.95
CA GLU A 157 -8.52 15.51 -1.88
C GLU A 157 -9.18 15.38 -3.26
N GLU A 158 -8.61 15.96 -4.31
CA GLU A 158 -9.08 15.77 -5.69
C GLU A 158 -8.96 14.31 -6.14
N LEU A 159 -7.83 13.66 -5.83
CA LEU A 159 -7.62 12.24 -6.10
C LEU A 159 -8.63 11.36 -5.36
N LYS A 160 -8.97 11.69 -4.11
CA LYS A 160 -10.00 10.99 -3.33
C LYS A 160 -11.39 11.12 -3.96
N GLU A 161 -11.74 12.31 -4.46
CA GLU A 161 -13.00 12.53 -5.16
C GLU A 161 -13.08 11.67 -6.45
N ILE A 162 -12.01 11.65 -7.24
CA ILE A 162 -11.98 10.92 -8.52
C ILE A 162 -11.97 9.40 -8.30
N MET A 163 -11.11 8.90 -7.40
CA MET A 163 -10.87 7.47 -7.19
C MET A 163 -11.85 6.81 -6.22
N GLY A 164 -12.57 7.59 -5.39
CA GLY A 164 -13.47 7.06 -4.36
C GLY A 164 -14.46 5.99 -4.86
N PRO A 165 -15.16 6.19 -5.99
CA PRO A 165 -16.04 5.17 -6.56
C PRO A 165 -15.32 3.88 -6.94
N LEU A 166 -14.06 3.95 -7.38
CA LEU A 166 -13.27 2.77 -7.73
C LEU A 166 -12.87 1.98 -6.48
N PHE A 167 -12.42 2.66 -5.41
CA PHE A 167 -12.12 2.00 -4.14
C PHE A 167 -13.35 1.31 -3.55
N GLN A 168 -14.51 1.97 -3.56
CA GLN A 168 -15.77 1.36 -3.10
C GLN A 168 -16.14 0.14 -3.94
N LYS A 169 -16.02 0.22 -5.28
CA LYS A 169 -16.29 -0.91 -6.17
C LYS A 169 -15.41 -2.11 -5.81
N HIS A 170 -14.11 -1.92 -5.59
CA HIS A 170 -13.21 -3.01 -5.22
C HIS A 170 -13.63 -3.66 -3.90
N MET A 171 -13.95 -2.86 -2.87
CA MET A 171 -14.45 -3.39 -1.60
C MET A 171 -15.76 -4.15 -1.77
N ASP A 172 -16.71 -3.63 -2.57
CA ASP A 172 -17.99 -4.28 -2.84
C ASP A 172 -17.81 -5.63 -3.57
N ASP A 173 -16.92 -5.69 -4.55
CA ASP A 173 -16.60 -6.92 -5.30
C ASP A 173 -15.89 -7.95 -4.40
N ILE A 174 -15.03 -7.48 -3.47
CA ILE A 174 -14.40 -8.33 -2.45
C ILE A 174 -15.44 -8.89 -1.49
N LEU A 175 -16.33 -8.06 -0.92
CA LEU A 175 -17.34 -8.49 0.04
C LEU A 175 -18.36 -9.44 -0.57
N SER A 176 -18.80 -9.16 -1.80
CA SER A 176 -19.76 -10.00 -2.53
C SER A 176 -19.16 -11.32 -3.02
N GLY A 177 -17.82 -11.44 -3.05
CA GLY A 177 -17.09 -12.57 -3.61
C GLY A 177 -17.02 -12.57 -5.14
N GLU A 178 -17.43 -11.49 -5.82
CA GLU A 178 -17.31 -11.40 -7.27
C GLU A 178 -15.85 -11.26 -7.71
N PHE A 179 -15.00 -10.59 -6.92
CA PHE A 179 -13.56 -10.55 -7.16
C PHE A 179 -12.96 -11.96 -7.18
N SER A 180 -13.11 -12.71 -6.07
CA SER A 180 -12.50 -14.03 -5.91
C SER A 180 -13.03 -15.02 -6.94
N LYS A 181 -14.35 -15.01 -7.19
CA LYS A 181 -14.98 -15.80 -8.24
C LYS A 181 -14.47 -15.46 -9.64
N THR A 182 -14.18 -14.20 -9.93
CA THR A 182 -13.67 -13.78 -11.24
C THR A 182 -12.23 -14.24 -11.42
N MET A 183 -11.37 -14.01 -10.42
CA MET A 183 -9.98 -14.48 -10.42
C MET A 183 -9.90 -16.00 -10.54
N MET A 184 -10.70 -16.76 -9.78
CA MET A 184 -10.70 -18.22 -9.86
C MET A 184 -11.16 -18.76 -11.22
N LYS A 185 -11.97 -18.01 -11.99
CA LYS A 185 -12.27 -18.37 -13.38
C LYS A 185 -11.04 -18.23 -14.27
N ASP A 186 -10.19 -17.23 -14.02
CA ASP A 186 -8.93 -17.07 -14.74
C ASP A 186 -7.94 -18.18 -14.38
N TRP A 187 -7.85 -18.57 -13.10
CA TRP A 187 -7.07 -19.75 -12.68
C TRP A 187 -7.51 -21.02 -13.43
N ALA A 188 -8.82 -21.24 -13.53
CA ALA A 188 -9.37 -22.36 -14.31
C ALA A 188 -9.10 -22.25 -15.82
N ASN A 189 -8.73 -21.06 -16.29
CA ASN A 189 -8.35 -20.77 -17.67
C ASN A 189 -6.82 -20.70 -17.87
N ASN A 190 -6.03 -21.26 -16.94
CA ASN A 190 -4.56 -21.25 -16.95
C ASN A 190 -3.97 -19.82 -16.87
N ASP A 191 -4.56 -18.98 -16.02
CA ASP A 191 -4.05 -17.65 -15.67
C ASP A 191 -3.91 -16.74 -16.89
N ALA A 192 -4.85 -16.84 -17.85
CA ALA A 192 -4.72 -16.20 -19.16
C ALA A 192 -4.72 -14.67 -19.05
N ASP A 193 -5.59 -14.10 -18.22
CA ASP A 193 -5.63 -12.66 -17.97
C ASP A 193 -4.42 -12.22 -17.15
N LEU A 194 -4.09 -12.92 -16.06
CA LEU A 194 -2.92 -12.63 -15.24
C LEU A 194 -1.63 -12.56 -16.07
N LEU A 195 -1.36 -13.60 -16.87
CA LEU A 195 -0.14 -13.69 -17.68
C LEU A 195 -0.08 -12.62 -18.77
N ARG A 196 -1.22 -12.30 -19.39
CA ARG A 196 -1.32 -11.22 -20.36
C ARG A 196 -1.02 -9.87 -19.74
N TRP A 197 -1.66 -9.55 -18.62
CA TRP A 197 -1.48 -8.27 -17.92
C TRP A 197 -0.06 -8.11 -17.35
N ARG A 198 0.54 -9.21 -16.92
CA ARG A 198 1.96 -9.28 -16.54
C ARG A 198 2.87 -8.95 -17.73
N GLU A 199 2.60 -9.51 -18.91
CA GLU A 199 3.35 -9.19 -20.13
C GLU A 199 3.16 -7.72 -20.55
N GLU A 200 1.94 -7.20 -20.51
CA GLU A 200 1.63 -5.79 -20.80
C GLU A 200 2.38 -4.85 -19.84
N THR A 201 2.32 -5.13 -18.53
CA THR A 201 3.04 -4.37 -17.50
C THR A 201 4.56 -4.43 -17.71
N ASN A 202 5.11 -5.58 -18.08
CA ASN A 202 6.53 -5.70 -18.40
C ASN A 202 6.95 -4.86 -19.60
N ASN A 203 6.02 -4.52 -20.50
CA ASN A 203 6.27 -3.68 -21.67
C ASN A 203 6.02 -2.18 -21.42
N GLU A 204 5.58 -1.79 -20.21
CA GLU A 204 5.39 -0.38 -19.86
C GLU A 204 6.71 0.40 -19.98
N PRO A 205 6.69 1.65 -20.46
CA PRO A 205 7.90 2.46 -20.62
C PRO A 205 8.71 2.64 -19.33
N PHE A 206 8.03 2.71 -18.17
CA PHE A 206 8.69 2.76 -16.87
C PHE A 206 9.45 1.47 -16.56
N GLU A 207 8.92 0.31 -16.92
CA GLU A 207 9.60 -0.96 -16.65
C GLU A 207 10.85 -1.09 -17.54
N GLN A 208 10.71 -0.70 -18.82
CA GLN A 208 11.77 -0.76 -19.83
C GLN A 208 12.85 0.31 -19.71
N SER A 209 12.67 1.34 -18.89
CA SER A 209 13.64 2.42 -18.73
C SER A 209 14.90 1.99 -17.95
N GLU A 210 15.97 2.78 -18.03
CA GLU A 210 17.14 2.61 -17.17
C GLU A 210 17.23 3.80 -16.21
N ALA A 211 17.28 3.53 -14.90
CA ALA A 211 17.47 4.59 -13.91
C ALA A 211 18.87 5.22 -14.06
N GLN A 212 18.94 6.55 -13.96
CA GLN A 212 20.22 7.25 -14.06
C GLN A 212 21.21 6.78 -12.97
N ALA A 213 22.51 6.83 -13.27
CA ALA A 213 23.54 6.51 -12.28
C ALA A 213 23.67 7.60 -11.20
N ALA A 214 23.45 8.87 -11.56
CA ALA A 214 23.57 10.01 -10.64
C ALA A 214 22.54 9.92 -9.51
N ASP A 215 22.97 10.21 -8.28
CA ASP A 215 22.10 10.17 -7.10
C ASP A 215 21.16 11.36 -7.04
N ILE A 216 19.95 11.09 -6.57
CA ILE A 216 18.94 12.09 -6.23
C ILE A 216 19.01 12.26 -4.71
N PRO A 217 19.26 13.47 -4.18
CA PRO A 217 19.23 13.71 -2.74
C PRO A 217 17.88 13.35 -2.13
N GLU A 218 17.88 12.88 -0.88
CA GLU A 218 16.64 12.42 -0.20
C GLU A 218 15.50 13.44 -0.29
N GLN A 219 15.76 14.70 0.06
CA GLN A 219 14.74 15.75 0.05
C GLN A 219 14.21 16.06 -1.36
N GLU A 220 15.00 15.79 -2.41
CA GLU A 220 14.57 15.99 -3.80
C GLU A 220 13.46 15.01 -4.19
N TYR A 221 13.41 13.80 -3.61
CA TYR A 221 12.26 12.90 -3.80
C TYR A 221 10.97 13.46 -3.22
N PHE A 222 11.04 14.21 -2.11
CA PHE A 222 9.87 14.89 -1.55
C PHE A 222 9.50 16.12 -2.40
N ASP A 223 10.47 16.98 -2.66
CA ASP A 223 10.25 18.26 -3.33
C ASP A 223 9.81 18.08 -4.80
N ASN A 224 10.33 17.04 -5.47
CA ASN A 224 9.96 16.72 -6.85
C ASN A 224 8.89 15.61 -6.93
N GLY A 225 8.43 15.08 -5.81
CA GLY A 225 7.44 14.01 -5.70
C GLY A 225 6.15 14.43 -4.98
N ILE A 226 5.76 15.70 -5.07
CA ILE A 226 4.56 16.24 -4.39
C ILE A 226 3.29 15.44 -4.73
N LEU A 227 3.09 15.12 -6.02
CA LEU A 227 1.98 14.30 -6.47
C LEU A 227 2.10 12.84 -6.01
N MET A 228 3.32 12.32 -5.87
CA MET A 228 3.55 10.98 -5.33
C MET A 228 3.08 10.90 -3.87
N ILE A 229 3.43 11.89 -3.06
CA ILE A 229 3.00 12.03 -1.67
C ILE A 229 1.47 12.17 -1.58
N ALA A 230 0.87 12.98 -2.45
CA ALA A 230 -0.58 13.12 -2.54
C ALA A 230 -1.28 11.80 -2.87
N MET A 231 -0.72 11.01 -3.80
CA MET A 231 -1.23 9.70 -4.18
C MET A 231 -1.13 8.68 -3.04
N VAL A 232 -0.03 8.68 -2.28
CA VAL A 232 0.09 7.84 -1.06
C VAL A 232 -0.95 8.24 -0.03
N LYS A 233 -1.07 9.54 0.30
CA LYS A 233 -2.09 10.02 1.25
C LYS A 233 -3.49 9.58 0.83
N ALA A 234 -3.88 9.88 -0.41
CA ALA A 234 -5.21 9.59 -0.94
C ALA A 234 -5.49 8.07 -0.92
N GLY A 235 -4.55 7.25 -1.39
CA GLY A 235 -4.73 5.81 -1.44
C GLY A 235 -4.80 5.17 -0.05
N VAL A 236 -3.94 5.58 0.90
CA VAL A 236 -3.95 5.09 2.29
C VAL A 236 -5.28 5.43 2.95
N GLU A 237 -5.69 6.70 2.90
CA GLU A 237 -6.94 7.15 3.52
C GLU A 237 -8.15 6.44 2.90
N MET A 238 -8.26 6.36 1.57
CA MET A 238 -9.40 5.68 0.95
C MET A 238 -9.43 4.19 1.25
N ALA A 239 -8.29 3.49 1.22
CA ALA A 239 -8.25 2.07 1.56
C ALA A 239 -8.71 1.85 3.01
N PHE A 240 -8.16 2.64 3.93
CA PHE A 240 -8.52 2.59 5.34
C PHE A 240 -10.00 2.90 5.57
N ASP A 241 -10.48 4.05 5.09
CA ASP A 241 -11.85 4.52 5.31
C ASP A 241 -12.88 3.57 4.69
N THR A 242 -12.60 3.04 3.49
CA THR A 242 -13.48 2.09 2.81
C THR A 242 -13.57 0.77 3.57
N MET A 243 -12.44 0.27 4.10
CA MET A 243 -12.43 -0.93 4.95
C MET A 243 -13.22 -0.71 6.25
N VAL A 244 -12.99 0.41 6.93
CA VAL A 244 -13.69 0.73 8.20
C VAL A 244 -15.18 0.90 7.95
N ALA A 245 -15.59 1.57 6.87
CA ALA A 245 -16.99 1.72 6.49
C ALA A 245 -17.66 0.36 6.19
N ALA A 246 -16.90 -0.62 5.70
CA ALA A 246 -17.35 -2.00 5.50
C ALA A 246 -17.44 -2.84 6.80
N GLY A 247 -17.04 -2.28 7.94
CA GLY A 247 -17.05 -2.95 9.25
C GLY A 247 -15.77 -3.71 9.59
N ILE A 248 -14.69 -3.51 8.82
CA ILE A 248 -13.36 -3.99 9.20
C ILE A 248 -12.86 -3.13 10.37
N LYS A 249 -12.17 -3.75 11.33
CA LYS A 249 -11.61 -3.03 12.47
C LYS A 249 -10.52 -2.05 12.01
N GLU A 250 -10.47 -0.91 12.67
CA GLU A 250 -9.50 0.16 12.41
C GLU A 250 -8.05 -0.36 12.44
N GLU A 251 -7.69 -1.20 13.43
CA GLU A 251 -6.33 -1.73 13.51
C GLU A 251 -6.00 -2.67 12.35
N SER A 252 -6.98 -3.49 11.92
CA SER A 252 -6.81 -4.32 10.73
C SER A 252 -6.67 -3.46 9.49
N ALA A 253 -7.55 -2.47 9.29
CA ALA A 253 -7.46 -1.57 8.15
C ALA A 253 -6.11 -0.82 8.11
N TYR A 254 -5.57 -0.41 9.26
CA TYR A 254 -4.25 0.23 9.36
C TYR A 254 -3.11 -0.69 8.91
N TYR A 255 -3.08 -1.94 9.41
CA TYR A 255 -2.02 -2.87 9.06
C TYR A 255 -2.05 -3.24 7.57
N GLU A 256 -3.24 -3.36 7.00
CA GLU A 256 -3.47 -3.78 5.61
C GLU A 256 -3.40 -2.60 4.62
N SER A 257 -3.08 -1.40 5.10
CA SER A 257 -2.91 -0.20 4.27
C SER A 257 -1.60 0.53 4.58
N LEU A 258 -1.60 1.45 5.54
CA LEU A 258 -0.46 2.30 5.85
C LEU A 258 0.78 1.47 6.23
N HIS A 259 0.62 0.45 7.08
CA HIS A 259 1.76 -0.29 7.63
C HIS A 259 2.58 -1.03 6.57
N GLU A 260 1.92 -1.67 5.60
CA GLU A 260 2.59 -2.49 4.59
C GLU A 260 3.04 -1.68 3.36
N THR A 261 2.51 -0.47 3.16
CA THR A 261 2.88 0.38 2.01
C THR A 261 4.40 0.58 1.88
N PRO A 262 5.17 0.92 2.94
CA PRO A 262 6.63 1.02 2.88
C PRO A 262 7.31 -0.29 2.48
N LEU A 263 6.78 -1.45 2.89
CA LEU A 263 7.38 -2.75 2.56
C LEU A 263 7.25 -3.04 1.06
N ILE A 264 6.10 -2.72 0.45
CA ILE A 264 5.92 -2.87 -1.00
C ILE A 264 6.74 -1.84 -1.77
N ALA A 265 6.85 -0.61 -1.27
CA ALA A 265 7.69 0.43 -1.85
C ALA A 265 9.17 0.00 -1.96
N ASN A 266 9.70 -0.69 -0.95
CA ASN A 266 11.06 -1.25 -0.98
C ASN A 266 11.24 -2.28 -2.11
N VAL A 267 10.19 -3.05 -2.41
CA VAL A 267 10.23 -4.04 -3.50
C VAL A 267 10.31 -3.34 -4.86
N ILE A 268 9.57 -2.23 -5.05
CA ILE A 268 9.67 -1.38 -6.25
C ILE A 268 11.07 -0.76 -6.36
N ALA A 269 11.64 -0.26 -5.26
CA ALA A 269 12.99 0.31 -5.26
C ALA A 269 14.03 -0.73 -5.72
N LYS A 270 13.87 -1.99 -5.30
CA LYS A 270 14.78 -3.08 -5.66
C LYS A 270 14.82 -3.35 -7.16
N LYS A 271 13.67 -3.54 -7.82
CA LYS A 271 13.60 -3.79 -9.27
C LYS A 271 12.19 -3.59 -9.85
N LYS A 272 11.68 -2.37 -9.65
CA LYS A 272 10.45 -1.80 -10.25
C LYS A 272 9.21 -2.68 -10.07
N LEU A 273 8.25 -2.57 -10.99
CA LEU A 273 6.97 -3.29 -10.91
C LEU A 273 7.17 -4.78 -11.13
N TYR A 274 8.19 -5.18 -11.89
CA TYR A 274 8.55 -6.60 -12.04
C TYR A 274 8.79 -7.28 -10.70
N GLU A 275 9.62 -6.69 -9.83
CA GLU A 275 9.91 -7.31 -8.54
C GLU A 275 8.72 -7.27 -7.61
N MET A 276 7.94 -6.18 -7.62
CA MET A 276 6.69 -6.09 -6.86
C MET A 276 5.77 -7.26 -7.21
N ASN A 277 5.40 -7.36 -8.50
CA ASN A 277 4.47 -8.38 -8.99
C ASN A 277 5.01 -9.81 -8.85
N LYS A 278 6.33 -9.99 -8.82
CA LYS A 278 6.95 -11.29 -8.58
C LYS A 278 6.97 -11.71 -7.10
N VAL A 279 7.06 -10.75 -6.18
CA VAL A 279 7.21 -11.01 -4.74
C VAL A 279 5.85 -11.22 -4.08
N ILE A 280 4.83 -10.52 -4.54
CA ILE A 280 3.44 -10.68 -4.05
C ILE A 280 2.82 -11.98 -4.58
N SER A 281 1.65 -12.35 -4.05
CA SER A 281 0.92 -13.53 -4.50
C SER A 281 0.25 -13.32 -5.86
N ASP A 282 -0.08 -14.38 -6.59
CA ASP A 282 -0.86 -14.26 -7.84
C ASP A 282 -2.24 -13.60 -7.59
N THR A 283 -2.80 -13.73 -6.38
CA THR A 283 -4.03 -13.02 -5.97
C THR A 283 -3.82 -11.52 -5.92
N ALA A 284 -2.73 -11.09 -5.26
CA ALA A 284 -2.34 -9.69 -5.13
C ALA A 284 -2.03 -9.07 -6.50
N GLU A 285 -1.29 -9.80 -7.34
CA GLU A 285 -0.91 -9.35 -8.67
C GLU A 285 -2.13 -9.23 -9.60
N TYR A 286 -3.04 -10.22 -9.58
CA TYR A 286 -4.29 -10.14 -10.33
C TYR A 286 -5.13 -8.93 -9.89
N GLY A 287 -5.22 -8.74 -8.57
CA GLY A 287 -5.91 -7.61 -7.95
C GLY A 287 -5.30 -6.25 -8.32
N CYS A 288 -3.97 -6.16 -8.29
CA CYS A 288 -3.21 -4.99 -8.71
C CYS A 288 -3.55 -4.60 -10.15
N TYR A 289 -3.58 -5.57 -11.07
CA TYR A 289 -3.90 -5.35 -12.47
C TYR A 289 -5.35 -4.92 -12.70
N LEU A 290 -6.30 -5.53 -12.01
CA LEU A 290 -7.70 -5.09 -12.05
C LEU A 290 -7.82 -3.61 -11.67
N PHE A 291 -7.21 -3.22 -10.55
CA PHE A 291 -7.25 -1.84 -10.11
C PHE A 291 -6.53 -0.90 -11.09
N ALA A 292 -5.31 -1.23 -11.50
CA ALA A 292 -4.51 -0.37 -12.36
C ALA A 292 -5.14 -0.17 -13.74
N HIS A 293 -5.77 -1.20 -14.32
CA HIS A 293 -6.47 -1.09 -15.60
C HIS A 293 -7.69 -0.18 -15.57
N ASP A 294 -8.34 -0.04 -14.43
CA ASP A 294 -9.43 0.92 -14.25
C ASP A 294 -8.89 2.30 -13.84
N CYS A 295 -7.86 2.36 -13.00
CA CYS A 295 -7.37 3.60 -12.41
C CYS A 295 -6.51 4.46 -13.35
N VAL A 296 -5.64 3.84 -14.16
CA VAL A 296 -4.84 4.57 -15.18
C VAL A 296 -5.73 5.38 -16.16
N PRO A 297 -6.77 4.80 -16.79
CA PRO A 297 -7.65 5.59 -17.65
C PRO A 297 -8.54 6.56 -16.87
N LEU A 298 -8.96 6.22 -15.65
CA LEU A 298 -9.75 7.09 -14.78
C LEU A 298 -9.01 8.41 -14.48
N LEU A 299 -7.70 8.34 -14.20
CA LEU A 299 -6.88 9.50 -13.87
C LEU A 299 -6.35 10.27 -15.10
N LYS A 300 -6.70 9.87 -16.33
CA LYS A 300 -6.19 10.52 -17.55
C LYS A 300 -6.43 12.04 -17.57
N ASN A 301 -7.68 12.46 -17.35
CA ASN A 301 -8.04 13.88 -17.41
C ASN A 301 -7.36 14.71 -16.31
N PHE A 302 -7.15 14.10 -15.14
CA PHE A 302 -6.40 14.70 -14.04
C PHE A 302 -4.92 14.87 -14.45
N MET A 303 -4.29 13.81 -14.96
CA MET A 303 -2.88 13.83 -15.39
C MET A 303 -2.61 14.78 -16.57
N ASP A 304 -3.60 15.04 -17.42
CA ASP A 304 -3.49 16.04 -18.49
C ASP A 304 -3.28 17.46 -17.92
N GLN A 305 -3.81 17.74 -16.72
CA GLN A 305 -3.71 19.05 -16.04
C GLN A 305 -2.51 19.16 -15.09
N VAL A 306 -1.95 18.03 -14.65
CA VAL A 306 -0.77 17.99 -13.78
C VAL A 306 0.40 18.75 -14.40
N ASP A 307 1.06 19.60 -13.62
CA ASP A 307 2.31 20.28 -14.02
C ASP A 307 3.54 19.52 -13.50
N THR A 308 4.67 19.64 -14.21
CA THR A 308 5.96 19.11 -13.76
C THR A 308 6.46 19.69 -12.42
N ALA A 309 5.89 20.80 -11.96
CA ALA A 309 6.18 21.40 -10.67
C ALA A 309 5.77 20.49 -9.48
N VAL A 310 4.75 19.63 -9.66
CA VAL A 310 4.32 18.68 -8.62
C VAL A 310 4.83 17.26 -8.86
N ILE A 311 5.41 16.99 -10.03
CA ILE A 311 6.08 15.72 -10.34
C ILE A 311 7.26 15.96 -11.30
N GLY A 312 8.47 15.85 -10.77
CA GLY A 312 9.73 15.85 -11.53
C GLY A 312 10.60 17.10 -11.43
N LYS A 313 10.06 18.32 -11.27
CA LYS A 313 10.86 19.56 -11.15
C LYS A 313 10.83 20.23 -9.77
N GLY A 314 9.75 20.02 -9.03
CA GLY A 314 9.49 20.76 -7.79
C GLY A 314 9.04 22.19 -8.02
N LEU A 315 8.67 22.87 -6.93
CA LEU A 315 8.14 24.23 -6.96
C LEU A 315 9.25 25.28 -7.07
N GLU A 316 9.09 26.26 -7.95
CA GLU A 316 9.94 27.45 -7.99
C GLU A 316 9.50 28.47 -6.93
N LEU A 317 9.97 28.30 -5.69
CA LEU A 317 9.59 29.13 -4.55
C LEU A 317 10.54 30.30 -4.33
N LYS A 318 9.99 31.49 -4.06
CA LYS A 318 10.76 32.66 -3.55
C LYS A 318 10.91 32.61 -2.04
N ASP A 319 9.89 32.12 -1.35
CA ASP A 319 9.83 31.87 0.08
C ASP A 319 8.82 30.73 0.37
N THR A 320 8.72 30.32 1.62
CA THR A 320 7.84 29.24 2.08
C THR A 320 6.62 29.78 2.86
N GLY A 321 6.30 31.07 2.68
CA GLY A 321 5.17 31.72 3.33
C GLY A 321 3.84 31.25 2.76
N VAL A 322 2.88 31.01 3.65
CA VAL A 322 1.50 30.66 3.32
C VAL A 322 0.57 31.39 4.29
N ASP A 323 -0.73 31.39 4.00
CA ASP A 323 -1.71 31.90 4.96
C ASP A 323 -1.71 31.04 6.24
N ASN A 324 -1.65 31.71 7.40
CA ASN A 324 -1.54 31.02 8.69
C ASN A 324 -2.79 30.20 9.02
N GLN A 325 -3.98 30.70 8.65
CA GLN A 325 -5.23 30.01 8.95
C GLN A 325 -5.34 28.76 8.09
N LEU A 326 -5.06 28.88 6.79
CA LEU A 326 -5.03 27.73 5.87
C LEU A 326 -4.02 26.66 6.32
N LEU A 327 -2.82 27.06 6.75
CA LEU A 327 -1.82 26.10 7.23
C LEU A 327 -2.28 25.38 8.51
N VAL A 328 -2.94 26.08 9.43
CA VAL A 328 -3.52 25.46 10.64
C VAL A 328 -4.61 24.46 10.26
N GLU A 329 -5.49 24.81 9.34
CA GLU A 329 -6.58 23.95 8.86
C GLU A 329 -6.02 22.70 8.17
N VAL A 330 -5.12 22.84 7.20
CA VAL A 330 -4.52 21.70 6.49
C VAL A 330 -3.77 20.77 7.43
N ASN A 331 -2.99 21.31 8.38
CA ASN A 331 -2.29 20.46 9.35
C ASN A 331 -3.28 19.69 10.25
N ALA A 332 -4.40 20.30 10.64
CA ALA A 332 -5.43 19.65 11.44
C ALA A 332 -6.12 18.53 10.64
N GLU A 333 -6.50 18.79 9.39
CA GLU A 333 -7.15 17.81 8.52
C GLU A 333 -6.24 16.61 8.22
N ILE A 334 -4.92 16.80 8.14
CA ILE A 334 -3.97 15.68 7.97
C ILE A 334 -3.87 14.86 9.26
N ARG A 335 -3.65 15.53 10.40
CA ARG A 335 -3.27 14.89 11.68
C ARG A 335 -4.42 14.19 12.38
N ASN A 336 -5.65 14.67 12.17
CA ASN A 336 -6.83 14.20 12.88
C ASN A 336 -7.64 13.19 12.04
N THR A 337 -7.04 12.60 11.00
CA THR A 337 -7.65 11.46 10.31
C THR A 337 -7.62 10.23 11.22
N LEU A 338 -8.63 9.36 11.09
CA LEU A 338 -8.74 8.17 11.93
C LEU A 338 -7.53 7.22 11.73
N VAL A 339 -7.00 7.13 10.51
CA VAL A 339 -5.78 6.33 10.22
C VAL A 339 -4.55 6.86 10.96
N GLU A 340 -4.44 8.18 11.15
CA GLU A 340 -3.35 8.79 11.91
C GLU A 340 -3.51 8.58 13.42
N GLU A 341 -4.73 8.73 13.95
CA GLU A 341 -5.03 8.49 15.36
C GLU A 341 -4.73 7.03 15.74
N VAL A 342 -5.22 6.07 14.96
CA VAL A 342 -4.99 4.63 15.17
C VAL A 342 -3.51 4.30 14.96
N GLY A 343 -2.88 4.90 13.95
CA GLY A 343 -1.48 4.68 13.63
C GLY A 343 -0.52 5.18 14.70
N GLU A 344 -0.80 6.32 15.35
CA GLU A 344 -0.01 6.82 16.48
C GLU A 344 0.02 5.79 17.61
N VAL A 345 -1.15 5.31 18.02
CA VAL A 345 -1.29 4.29 19.08
C VAL A 345 -0.56 3.00 18.71
N LEU A 346 -0.76 2.48 17.49
CA LEU A 346 -0.15 1.23 17.07
C LEU A 346 1.38 1.34 16.95
N ARG A 347 1.90 2.46 16.43
CA ARG A 347 3.36 2.68 16.31
C ARG A 347 4.05 2.77 17.67
N GLU A 348 3.44 3.39 18.67
CA GLU A 348 3.97 3.42 20.04
C GLU A 348 4.12 2.01 20.62
N THR A 349 3.20 1.08 20.30
CA THR A 349 3.31 -0.30 20.80
C THR A 349 4.40 -1.13 20.11
N MET A 350 4.97 -0.64 19.01
CA MET A 350 6.02 -1.31 18.22
C MET A 350 7.46 -0.89 18.62
N GLU A 351 7.65 -0.28 19.80
CA GLU A 351 8.96 0.15 20.33
C GLU A 351 10.00 -0.98 20.27
N GLY A 352 10.99 -0.83 19.37
CA GLY A 352 12.06 -1.82 19.15
C GLY A 352 12.41 -2.07 17.68
N MET A 353 11.57 -1.61 16.74
CA MET A 353 11.81 -1.70 15.31
C MET A 353 13.09 -0.93 14.93
N LYS A 354 14.10 -1.65 14.43
CA LYS A 354 15.38 -1.05 13.97
C LYS A 354 15.29 -0.77 12.48
N ALA A 355 15.91 0.33 12.03
CA ALA A 355 16.05 0.62 10.61
C ALA A 355 16.66 -0.58 9.86
N ILE A 356 16.13 -0.86 8.66
CA ILE A 356 16.74 -1.80 7.71
C ILE A 356 17.91 -1.04 7.09
N VAL A 357 19.15 -1.37 7.49
CA VAL A 357 20.39 -0.75 6.96
C VAL A 357 21.02 -1.65 5.92
#